data_AF-A0A7S2AQM0-F1
#
_entry.id   AF-A0A7S2AQM0-F1
#
_cell.length_a   1.000
_cell.length_b   1.000
_cell.length_c   1.000
_cell.angle_alpha   90.00
_cell.angle_beta   90.00
_cell.angle_gamma   90.00
#
_symmetry.space_group_name_H-M   'P 1'
#
loop_
_entity.id
_entity.type
_entity.pdbx_description
1 polymer ?
#
loop_
_entity_poly.entity_id
_entity_poly.type
_entity_poly.pdbx_seq_one_letter_code
_entity_poly.pdbx_strand_id
1 'polypeptide(L)'
;MSTRTSFAIEVIALFSVVALSAAFVTPVIKSRTRRQTGDDDIHRHRATRSAFGLDDTTDDRLLDIRKALDRMNNLLQCEDHTFMQSFHTRSRKVISCGESSIPGAGRGLFASQYIKKGTVIGFYPVNGIGAEFEDGSSICCGTTTEDQKYFDETPNSSYLLHLLGSRLLGTADFGEDSQLFIDVNPSRTDPSGCWNGHLVNDGATVSENSEQGMLDYYTASQRRKNCVHIPFGPSPLLALVTTKKVKKGEELFTTYGCLYWLETVIKRGEEVADATEAVQLKARETAQDIFTGMRCAQAMYADQQAEIEETFSQM
;
A
#
# COMPACT_ATOMS: atom_id res chain seq x y z
N MET A 1 -46.05 -1.15 -12.67
CA MET A 1 -45.94 -1.47 -11.23
C MET A 1 -45.09 -2.73 -11.13
N SER A 2 -44.14 -2.81 -10.19
CA SER A 2 -42.93 -3.70 -10.20
C SER A 2 -41.77 -3.04 -10.96
N THR A 3 -40.56 -2.82 -10.42
CA THR A 3 -39.94 -3.16 -9.13
C THR A 3 -38.81 -2.14 -8.91
N ARG A 4 -39.01 -1.17 -8.01
CA ARG A 4 -37.95 -0.30 -7.47
C ARG A 4 -37.48 -0.93 -6.16
N THR A 5 -36.60 -1.92 -6.24
CA THR A 5 -36.10 -2.64 -5.05
C THR A 5 -34.63 -3.06 -5.19
N SER A 6 -33.81 -2.30 -5.92
CA SER A 6 -32.36 -2.59 -6.06
C SER A 6 -31.44 -1.50 -5.49
N PHE A 7 -31.98 -0.39 -5.00
CA PHE A 7 -31.16 0.74 -4.51
C PHE A 7 -30.97 0.75 -2.98
N ALA A 8 -31.65 -0.16 -2.26
CA ALA A 8 -31.62 -0.18 -0.79
C ALA A 8 -30.58 -1.16 -0.20
N ILE A 9 -29.99 -2.05 -1.02
CA ILE A 9 -29.00 -3.04 -0.56
C ILE A 9 -27.56 -2.50 -0.67
N GLU A 10 -27.27 -1.57 -1.60
CA GLU A 10 -25.93 -0.94 -1.71
C GLU A 10 -25.63 0.10 -0.61
N VAL A 11 -26.66 0.63 0.07
CA VAL A 11 -26.46 1.62 1.14
C VAL A 11 -26.09 0.94 2.47
N ILE A 12 -26.45 -0.33 2.66
CA ILE A 12 -26.14 -1.08 3.91
C ILE A 12 -24.69 -1.59 3.90
N ALA A 13 -24.11 -1.90 2.74
CA ALA A 13 -22.68 -2.21 2.61
C ALA A 13 -21.78 -0.99 2.91
N LEU A 14 -22.30 0.23 2.78
CA LEU A 14 -21.59 1.47 3.08
C LEU A 14 -21.51 1.76 4.59
N PHE A 15 -22.41 1.20 5.41
CA PHE A 15 -22.41 1.41 6.86
C PHE A 15 -21.49 0.45 7.63
N SER A 16 -21.17 -0.72 7.07
CA SER A 16 -20.09 -1.57 7.61
C SER A 16 -18.69 -0.99 7.38
N VAL A 17 -18.55 -0.04 6.46
CA VAL A 17 -17.28 0.67 6.19
C VAL A 17 -16.97 1.73 7.25
N VAL A 18 -17.94 2.14 8.06
CA VAL A 18 -17.69 3.10 9.16
C VAL A 18 -16.93 2.44 10.33
N ALA A 19 -16.98 1.11 10.46
CA ALA A 19 -16.15 0.36 11.40
C ALA A 19 -14.65 0.30 10.99
N LEU A 20 -14.32 0.56 9.72
CA LEU A 20 -12.93 0.59 9.22
C LEU A 20 -12.15 1.84 9.61
N SER A 21 -12.81 2.83 10.25
CA SER A 21 -12.12 3.91 10.97
C SER A 21 -11.20 3.37 12.07
N ALA A 22 -11.52 2.18 12.59
CA ALA A 22 -10.74 1.49 13.60
C ALA A 22 -9.62 0.60 13.02
N ALA A 23 -9.41 0.56 11.70
CA ALA A 23 -8.21 -0.07 11.11
C ALA A 23 -7.06 0.94 10.94
N PHE A 24 -7.37 2.24 10.88
CA PHE A 24 -6.38 3.32 11.00
C PHE A 24 -6.19 3.80 12.43
N VAL A 25 -7.15 3.46 13.31
CA VAL A 25 -7.16 3.75 14.74
C VAL A 25 -7.71 2.54 15.46
N THR A 26 -7.11 1.37 15.26
CA THR A 26 -7.09 0.41 16.36
C THR A 26 -6.46 1.20 17.50
N PRO A 27 -7.00 1.15 18.73
CA PRO A 27 -6.24 1.68 19.85
C PRO A 27 -4.88 1.02 19.69
N VAL A 28 -3.83 1.84 19.59
CA VAL A 28 -2.44 1.42 19.68
C VAL A 28 -2.48 0.16 20.52
N ILE A 29 -2.29 -1.02 19.88
CA ILE A 29 -2.07 -2.27 20.59
C ILE A 29 -1.08 -1.83 21.61
N LYS A 30 -1.51 -1.81 22.89
CA LYS A 30 -0.82 -1.13 23.98
C LYS A 30 0.64 -1.29 23.64
N SER A 31 1.30 -0.18 23.30
CA SER A 31 2.74 -0.15 23.28
C SER A 31 3.07 -0.43 24.74
N ARG A 32 3.06 -1.72 25.09
CA ARG A 32 3.85 -2.28 26.14
C ARG A 32 5.20 -1.80 25.68
N THR A 33 5.64 -0.70 26.28
CA THR A 33 6.93 -0.58 26.94
C THR A 33 7.55 -1.95 27.04
N ARG A 34 8.10 -2.38 25.90
CA ARG A 34 8.75 -3.67 25.75
C ARG A 34 10.06 -3.41 26.42
N ARG A 35 10.16 -3.87 27.66
CA ARG A 35 11.41 -3.90 28.41
C ARG A 35 12.52 -4.30 27.44
N GLN A 36 13.34 -3.33 27.06
CA GLN A 36 14.63 -3.56 26.45
C GLN A 36 15.46 -4.26 27.51
N THR A 37 15.43 -5.58 27.50
CA THR A 37 16.42 -6.39 28.21
C THR A 37 17.06 -7.32 27.20
N GLY A 38 18.29 -6.97 26.82
CA GLY A 38 19.29 -7.90 26.29
C GLY A 38 19.34 -8.03 24.78
N ASP A 39 20.58 -8.23 24.30
CA ASP A 39 21.10 -8.37 22.93
C ASP A 39 20.39 -9.34 21.94
N ASP A 40 19.16 -9.79 22.20
CA ASP A 40 18.48 -10.81 21.36
C ASP A 40 17.67 -10.23 20.18
N ASP A 41 17.65 -8.91 20.00
CA ASP A 41 16.81 -8.24 18.98
C ASP A 41 17.36 -8.35 17.54
N ILE A 42 18.58 -8.87 17.37
CA ILE A 42 19.19 -9.11 16.04
C ILE A 42 18.57 -10.34 15.34
N HIS A 43 17.79 -11.15 16.06
CA HIS A 43 17.25 -12.42 15.55
C HIS A 43 15.73 -12.50 15.42
N ARG A 44 14.97 -11.39 15.51
CA ARG A 44 13.60 -11.36 14.97
C ARG A 44 13.63 -11.25 13.44
N HIS A 45 14.32 -12.19 12.82
CA HIS A 45 14.25 -12.42 11.40
C HIS A 45 12.81 -12.84 11.05
N ARG A 46 12.28 -12.29 9.94
CA ARG A 46 11.22 -12.92 9.16
C ARG A 46 11.52 -14.42 9.13
N ALA A 47 10.77 -15.21 9.89
CA ALA A 47 11.06 -16.62 10.02
C ALA A 47 10.89 -17.20 8.62
N THR A 48 11.99 -17.76 8.08
CA THR A 48 11.96 -18.40 6.78
C THR A 48 10.93 -19.54 6.81
N ARG A 49 10.35 -19.86 5.67
CA ARG A 49 9.25 -20.84 5.48
C ARG A 49 9.31 -22.09 6.38
N SER A 50 10.50 -22.62 6.64
CA SER A 50 10.72 -23.80 7.48
C SER A 50 10.47 -23.59 8.98
N ALA A 51 10.67 -22.38 9.51
CA ALA A 51 10.55 -22.08 10.94
C ALA A 51 9.09 -22.12 11.44
N PHE A 52 8.12 -21.92 10.54
CA PHE A 52 6.69 -22.05 10.85
C PHE A 52 6.11 -23.44 10.56
N GLY A 53 6.92 -24.38 10.04
CA GLY A 53 6.43 -25.69 9.62
C GLY A 53 5.42 -25.61 8.45
N LEU A 54 5.46 -24.53 7.66
CA LEU A 54 4.55 -24.33 6.54
C LEU A 54 5.10 -25.03 5.31
N ASP A 55 4.35 -25.99 4.80
CA ASP A 55 4.57 -26.63 3.51
C ASP A 55 3.72 -25.89 2.47
N ASP A 56 4.37 -25.36 1.44
CA ASP A 56 3.72 -24.56 0.40
C ASP A 56 2.83 -25.38 -0.54
N THR A 57 2.81 -26.71 -0.36
CA THR A 57 1.89 -27.61 -1.07
C THR A 57 0.65 -27.98 -0.27
N THR A 58 0.64 -27.78 1.05
CA THR A 58 -0.47 -28.21 1.93
C THR A 58 -1.06 -27.11 2.81
N ASP A 59 -0.37 -25.98 3.00
CA ASP A 59 -0.94 -24.83 3.71
C ASP A 59 -1.72 -23.93 2.74
N ASP A 60 -3.05 -23.93 2.88
CA ASP A 60 -3.99 -23.15 2.06
C ASP A 60 -3.62 -21.65 1.99
N ARG A 61 -3.01 -21.10 3.05
CA ARG A 61 -2.61 -19.69 3.11
C ARG A 61 -1.45 -19.39 2.17
N LEU A 62 -0.44 -20.26 2.18
CA LEU A 62 0.69 -20.13 1.26
C LEU A 62 0.25 -20.38 -0.19
N LEU A 63 -0.67 -21.32 -0.40
CA LEU A 63 -1.22 -21.59 -1.71
C LEU A 63 -1.95 -20.37 -2.29
N ASP A 64 -2.76 -19.68 -1.49
CA ASP A 64 -3.49 -18.49 -1.96
C ASP A 64 -2.56 -17.28 -2.17
N ILE A 65 -1.52 -17.11 -1.35
CA ILE A 65 -0.44 -16.14 -1.64
C ILE A 65 0.23 -16.46 -2.97
N ARG A 66 0.56 -17.73 -3.23
CA ARG A 66 1.21 -18.16 -4.49
C ARG A 66 0.33 -17.92 -5.70
N LYS A 67 -0.95 -18.30 -5.65
CA LYS A 67 -1.91 -17.99 -6.72
C LYS A 67 -2.02 -16.49 -6.97
N ALA A 68 -2.08 -15.67 -5.91
CA ALA A 68 -2.12 -14.23 -6.04
C ALA A 68 -0.84 -13.65 -6.69
N LEU A 69 0.34 -14.17 -6.31
CA LEU A 69 1.61 -13.80 -6.93
C LEU A 69 1.67 -14.19 -8.41
N ASP A 70 1.22 -15.41 -8.77
CA ASP A 70 1.22 -15.88 -10.15
C ASP A 70 0.32 -14.99 -11.03
N ARG A 71 -0.88 -14.65 -10.54
CA ARG A 71 -1.79 -13.70 -11.20
C ARG A 71 -1.19 -12.31 -11.34
N MET A 72 -0.55 -11.81 -10.28
CA MET A 72 0.14 -10.51 -10.33
C MET A 72 1.31 -10.54 -11.32
N ASN A 73 2.10 -11.62 -11.37
CA ASN A 73 3.19 -11.77 -12.33
C ASN A 73 2.66 -11.80 -13.76
N ASN A 74 1.59 -12.54 -14.01
CA ASN A 74 0.93 -12.55 -15.30
C ASN A 74 0.48 -11.13 -15.66
N LEU A 75 -0.18 -10.40 -14.76
CA LEU A 75 -0.62 -9.03 -15.02
C LEU A 75 0.55 -8.04 -15.23
N LEU A 76 1.68 -8.24 -14.55
CA LEU A 76 2.91 -7.44 -14.70
C LEU A 76 3.59 -7.66 -16.04
N GLN A 77 3.62 -8.92 -16.51
CA GLN A 77 4.29 -9.33 -17.75
C GLN A 77 3.37 -9.28 -18.97
N CYS A 78 2.04 -9.26 -18.79
CA CYS A 78 1.12 -9.44 -19.89
C CYS A 78 1.10 -8.21 -20.79
N GLU A 79 1.79 -8.37 -21.92
CA GLU A 79 1.64 -7.48 -23.05
C GLU A 79 0.29 -7.68 -23.72
N ASP A 80 -0.39 -8.82 -23.66
CA ASP A 80 -1.57 -9.09 -24.50
C ASP A 80 -2.92 -8.58 -23.96
N HIS A 81 -2.99 -7.99 -22.75
CA HIS A 81 -4.25 -7.43 -22.22
C HIS A 81 -4.52 -6.02 -22.73
N THR A 82 -5.61 -5.86 -23.48
CA THR A 82 -5.94 -4.60 -24.17
C THR A 82 -6.07 -3.41 -23.22
N PHE A 83 -6.64 -3.60 -22.02
CA PHE A 83 -6.67 -2.55 -21.01
C PHE A 83 -5.30 -2.18 -20.48
N MET A 84 -4.47 -3.14 -20.04
CA MET A 84 -3.17 -2.84 -19.45
C MET A 84 -2.22 -2.19 -20.46
N GLN A 85 -2.23 -2.61 -21.72
CA GLN A 85 -1.51 -1.93 -22.80
C GLN A 85 -1.99 -0.49 -23.01
N SER A 86 -3.32 -0.31 -23.09
CA SER A 86 -3.92 1.01 -23.29
C SER A 86 -3.63 1.92 -22.11
N PHE A 87 -3.70 1.38 -20.88
CA PHE A 87 -3.36 2.07 -19.65
C PHE A 87 -1.90 2.48 -19.65
N HIS A 88 -0.99 1.56 -19.92
CA HIS A 88 0.45 1.79 -20.02
C HIS A 88 0.80 2.88 -21.05
N THR A 89 0.18 2.82 -22.23
CA THR A 89 0.34 3.84 -23.28
C THR A 89 -0.13 5.22 -22.82
N ARG A 90 -1.21 5.28 -22.04
CA ARG A 90 -1.67 6.55 -21.45
C ARG A 90 -0.79 7.00 -20.30
N SER A 91 -0.41 6.12 -19.38
CA SER A 91 0.39 6.44 -18.19
C SER A 91 1.71 7.10 -18.59
N ARG A 92 2.40 6.52 -19.59
CA ARG A 92 3.65 7.06 -20.17
C ARG A 92 3.53 8.47 -20.75
N LYS A 93 2.32 8.90 -21.14
CA LYS A 93 2.06 10.26 -21.65
C LYS A 93 1.78 11.25 -20.52
N VAL A 94 1.33 10.77 -19.36
CA VAL A 94 0.88 11.63 -18.26
C VAL A 94 1.87 11.75 -17.11
N ILE A 95 2.73 10.75 -16.92
CA ILE A 95 3.75 10.75 -15.88
C ILE A 95 5.12 10.38 -16.45
N SER A 96 6.15 10.92 -15.79
CA SER A 96 7.56 10.64 -16.06
C SER A 96 8.31 10.46 -14.75
N CYS A 97 9.29 9.56 -14.73
CA CYS A 97 10.21 9.41 -13.61
C CYS A 97 11.37 10.41 -13.73
N GLY A 98 11.78 11.02 -12.63
CA GLY A 98 12.92 11.95 -12.56
C GLY A 98 13.58 11.94 -11.17
N GLU A 99 14.60 12.77 -10.98
CA GLU A 99 15.15 13.05 -9.64
C GLU A 99 14.09 13.78 -8.80
N SER A 100 13.88 13.35 -7.56
CA SER A 100 12.89 13.97 -6.67
C SER A 100 13.28 15.42 -6.33
N SER A 101 12.27 16.27 -6.12
CA SER A 101 12.47 17.60 -5.54
C SER A 101 12.80 17.56 -4.03
N ILE A 102 12.71 16.40 -3.39
CA ILE A 102 13.14 16.19 -2.00
C ILE A 102 14.63 15.80 -1.99
N PRO A 103 15.50 16.59 -1.34
CA PRO A 103 16.92 16.27 -1.25
C PRO A 103 17.17 14.88 -0.67
N GLY A 104 17.92 14.04 -1.40
CA GLY A 104 18.30 12.70 -0.96
C GLY A 104 17.22 11.62 -1.11
N ALA A 105 16.01 11.96 -1.58
CA ALA A 105 14.93 10.97 -1.78
C ALA A 105 15.14 10.09 -3.04
N GLY A 106 16.14 10.40 -3.87
CA GLY A 106 16.42 9.65 -5.09
C GLY A 106 15.44 10.03 -6.21
N ARG A 107 14.55 9.11 -6.59
CA ARG A 107 13.63 9.28 -7.73
C ARG A 107 12.23 9.70 -7.27
N GLY A 108 11.51 10.36 -8.16
CA GLY A 108 10.11 10.74 -7.98
C GLY A 108 9.32 10.62 -9.28
N LEU A 109 7.99 10.59 -9.17
CA LEU A 109 7.09 10.68 -10.32
C LEU A 109 6.63 12.12 -10.54
N PHE A 110 6.66 12.58 -11.78
CA PHE A 110 6.28 13.93 -12.18
C PHE A 110 5.19 13.89 -13.23
N ALA A 111 4.25 14.83 -13.14
CA ALA A 111 3.21 14.98 -14.15
C ALA A 111 3.80 15.57 -15.44
N SER A 112 3.77 14.84 -16.56
CA SER A 112 4.24 15.32 -17.87
C SER A 112 3.23 16.26 -18.55
N GLN A 113 1.99 16.27 -18.06
CA GLN A 113 0.92 17.17 -18.47
C GLN A 113 -0.02 17.46 -17.30
N TYR A 114 -1.07 18.25 -17.54
CA TYR A 114 -2.12 18.43 -16.54
C TYR A 114 -2.90 17.13 -16.28
N ILE A 115 -3.09 16.79 -15.00
CA ILE A 115 -3.83 15.60 -14.55
C ILE A 115 -5.03 16.05 -13.72
N LYS A 116 -6.21 15.53 -14.05
CA LYS A 116 -7.45 15.79 -13.30
C LYS A 116 -7.43 15.02 -11.99
N LYS A 117 -8.05 15.57 -10.94
CA LYS A 117 -8.38 14.81 -9.72
C LYS A 117 -9.14 13.53 -10.09
N GLY A 118 -8.85 12.43 -9.39
CA GLY A 118 -9.48 11.14 -9.56
C GLY A 118 -8.88 10.28 -10.67
N THR A 119 -7.85 10.77 -11.38
CA THR A 119 -7.19 10.01 -12.44
C THR A 119 -6.31 8.91 -11.84
N VAL A 120 -6.48 7.67 -12.29
CA VAL A 120 -5.54 6.56 -12.06
C VAL A 120 -4.32 6.77 -12.94
N ILE A 121 -3.14 6.90 -12.33
CA ILE A 121 -1.89 7.28 -13.02
C ILE A 121 -0.84 6.19 -13.03
N GLY A 122 -0.99 5.17 -12.17
CA GLY A 122 -0.11 4.02 -12.12
C GLY A 122 -0.67 2.96 -11.17
N PHE A 123 0.08 1.89 -11.02
CA PHE A 123 -0.18 0.80 -10.07
C PHE A 123 1.04 0.56 -9.21
N TYR A 124 0.82 0.08 -7.99
CA TYR A 124 1.91 -0.39 -7.15
C TYR A 124 2.37 -1.77 -7.66
N PRO A 125 3.67 -1.95 -7.99
CA PRO A 125 4.16 -3.27 -8.35
C PRO A 125 4.07 -4.21 -7.16
N VAL A 126 3.86 -5.50 -7.44
CA VAL A 126 3.80 -6.54 -6.41
C VAL A 126 4.81 -7.61 -6.79
N ASN A 127 5.97 -7.60 -6.13
CA ASN A 127 6.97 -8.65 -6.29
C ASN A 127 6.96 -9.61 -5.11
N GLY A 128 6.49 -9.16 -3.94
CA GLY A 128 6.26 -9.97 -2.75
C GLY A 128 4.87 -9.77 -2.19
N ILE A 129 4.31 -10.83 -1.61
CA ILE A 129 3.10 -10.79 -0.79
C ILE A 129 3.42 -11.51 0.53
N GLY A 130 2.99 -10.92 1.63
CA GLY A 130 3.24 -11.47 2.95
C GLY A 130 2.13 -11.21 3.95
N ALA A 131 2.32 -11.76 5.14
CA ALA A 131 1.46 -11.56 6.30
C ALA A 131 2.34 -11.28 7.52
N GLU A 132 1.96 -10.29 8.30
CA GLU A 132 2.52 -9.96 9.60
C GLU A 132 1.55 -10.40 10.69
N PHE A 133 2.07 -10.98 11.77
CA PHE A 133 1.31 -11.54 12.89
C PHE A 133 1.53 -10.73 14.18
N GLU A 134 0.62 -10.87 15.15
CA GLU A 134 0.64 -10.10 16.42
C GLU A 134 1.95 -10.25 17.21
N ASP A 135 2.62 -11.40 17.12
CA ASP A 135 3.89 -11.66 17.79
C ASP A 135 5.10 -10.95 17.15
N GLY A 136 4.85 -10.21 16.06
CA GLY A 136 5.85 -9.49 15.25
C GLY A 136 6.57 -10.40 14.25
N SER A 137 6.18 -11.66 14.15
CA SER A 137 6.68 -12.54 13.11
C SER A 137 5.98 -12.23 11.78
N SER A 138 6.66 -12.50 10.66
CA SER A 138 6.06 -12.31 9.34
C SER A 138 6.61 -13.31 8.34
N ILE A 139 5.79 -13.59 7.33
CA ILE A 139 6.13 -14.40 6.16
C ILE A 139 6.06 -13.51 4.91
N CYS A 140 6.95 -13.73 3.94
CA CYS A 140 6.89 -13.08 2.64
C CYS A 140 7.25 -14.09 1.55
N CYS A 141 6.40 -14.19 0.52
CA CYS A 141 6.67 -14.99 -0.66
C CYS A 141 7.00 -14.05 -1.83
N GLY A 142 8.15 -14.29 -2.47
CA GLY A 142 8.55 -13.59 -3.70
C GLY A 142 7.98 -14.24 -4.95
N THR A 143 7.75 -13.45 -5.99
CA THR A 143 7.20 -13.89 -7.29
C THR A 143 8.14 -14.86 -8.00
N THR A 144 9.45 -14.61 -7.97
CA THR A 144 10.49 -15.49 -8.50
C THR A 144 11.46 -15.93 -7.40
N THR A 145 12.40 -16.82 -7.73
CA THR A 145 13.49 -17.21 -6.80
C THR A 145 14.39 -16.03 -6.44
N GLU A 146 14.65 -15.13 -7.39
CA GLU A 146 15.43 -13.91 -7.16
C GLU A 146 14.69 -12.94 -6.23
N ASP A 147 13.38 -12.80 -6.42
CA ASP A 147 12.53 -11.99 -5.53
C ASP A 147 12.48 -12.58 -4.12
N GLN A 148 12.34 -13.91 -4.00
CA GLN A 148 12.39 -14.57 -2.70
C GLN A 148 13.72 -14.31 -1.99
N LYS A 149 14.84 -14.49 -2.69
CA LYS A 149 16.18 -14.21 -2.15
C LYS A 149 16.29 -12.76 -1.67
N TYR A 150 15.80 -11.80 -2.45
CA TYR A 150 15.80 -10.40 -2.06
C TYR A 150 15.03 -10.16 -0.74
N PHE A 151 13.84 -10.72 -0.59
CA PHE A 151 13.02 -10.53 0.61
C PHE A 151 13.54 -11.29 1.84
N ASP A 152 14.24 -12.41 1.63
CA ASP A 152 14.94 -13.14 2.69
C ASP A 152 16.15 -12.33 3.20
N GLU A 153 16.86 -11.64 2.30
CA GLU A 153 18.02 -10.80 2.62
C GLU A 153 17.64 -9.37 3.08
N THR A 154 16.43 -8.90 2.77
CA THR A 154 15.94 -7.54 3.05
C THR A 154 14.59 -7.56 3.79
N PRO A 155 14.55 -8.00 5.06
CA PRO A 155 13.30 -8.15 5.80
C PRO A 155 12.59 -6.83 6.14
N ASN A 156 13.30 -5.70 6.09
CA ASN A 156 12.77 -4.37 6.40
C ASN A 156 12.80 -3.47 5.16
N SER A 157 12.06 -3.85 4.13
CA SER A 157 11.96 -3.09 2.87
C SER A 157 11.22 -1.77 3.07
N SER A 158 11.78 -0.68 2.54
CA SER A 158 11.11 0.63 2.50
C SER A 158 9.92 0.69 1.53
N TYR A 159 9.67 -0.39 0.78
CA TYR A 159 8.56 -0.52 -0.18
C TYR A 159 7.46 -1.47 0.30
N LEU A 160 7.49 -1.88 1.57
CA LEU A 160 6.41 -2.63 2.16
C LEU A 160 5.18 -1.74 2.28
N LEU A 161 4.03 -2.24 1.85
CA LEU A 161 2.75 -1.55 1.99
C LEU A 161 1.68 -2.54 2.43
N HIS A 162 1.08 -2.29 3.60
CA HIS A 162 0.00 -3.11 4.11
C HIS A 162 -1.29 -2.93 3.31
N LEU A 163 -1.97 -4.04 3.05
CA LEU A 163 -3.25 -4.03 2.35
C LEU A 163 -4.32 -3.39 3.22
N LEU A 164 -5.12 -2.54 2.59
CA LEU A 164 -6.16 -1.78 3.26
C LEU A 164 -7.41 -2.64 3.52
N GLY A 165 -7.78 -2.77 4.79
CA GLY A 165 -8.98 -3.47 5.24
C GLY A 165 -8.87 -5.00 5.15
N SER A 166 -10.01 -5.69 5.24
CA SER A 166 -10.11 -7.15 5.26
C SER A 166 -10.07 -7.77 3.85
N ARG A 167 -9.18 -7.30 2.97
CA ARG A 167 -9.08 -7.81 1.60
C ARG A 167 -8.43 -9.19 1.60
N LEU A 168 -9.27 -10.22 1.48
CA LEU A 168 -8.81 -11.61 1.41
C LEU A 168 -7.97 -11.85 0.15
N LEU A 169 -6.96 -12.69 0.30
CA LEU A 169 -6.25 -13.33 -0.81
C LEU A 169 -6.87 -14.71 -0.98
N GLY A 170 -7.79 -14.85 -1.93
CA GLY A 170 -8.53 -16.09 -2.12
C GLY A 170 -9.43 -16.42 -0.93
N THR A 171 -9.22 -17.60 -0.35
CA THR A 171 -10.02 -18.18 0.74
C THR A 171 -9.27 -18.27 2.07
N ALA A 172 -7.97 -17.98 2.06
CA ALA A 172 -7.10 -18.09 3.20
C ALA A 172 -7.49 -17.15 4.35
N ASP A 173 -7.58 -17.71 5.55
CA ASP A 173 -7.68 -16.98 6.81
C ASP A 173 -6.30 -16.95 7.47
N PHE A 174 -5.78 -15.74 7.67
CA PHE A 174 -4.49 -15.51 8.32
C PHE A 174 -4.64 -15.22 9.82
N GLY A 175 -5.88 -15.17 10.34
CA GLY A 175 -6.24 -14.78 11.70
C GLY A 175 -6.66 -13.32 11.78
N GLU A 176 -7.52 -12.99 12.76
CA GLU A 176 -8.10 -11.65 12.95
C GLU A 176 -7.06 -10.55 13.16
N ASP A 177 -5.92 -10.91 13.75
CA ASP A 177 -4.82 -9.99 14.09
C ASP A 177 -3.70 -9.98 13.04
N SER A 178 -3.88 -10.67 11.92
CA SER A 178 -2.90 -10.68 10.85
C SER A 178 -3.08 -9.51 9.89
N GLN A 179 -1.96 -8.96 9.42
CA GLN A 179 -1.97 -7.88 8.44
C GLN A 179 -1.25 -8.31 7.17
N LEU A 180 -2.01 -8.41 6.08
CA LEU A 180 -1.45 -8.69 4.76
C LEU A 180 -0.69 -7.47 4.23
N PHE A 181 0.40 -7.72 3.51
CA PHE A 181 1.18 -6.68 2.86
C PHE A 181 1.67 -7.12 1.48
N ILE A 182 2.01 -6.12 0.67
CA ILE A 182 2.77 -6.26 -0.57
C ILE A 182 4.14 -5.61 -0.43
N ASP A 183 5.10 -6.08 -1.20
CA ASP A 183 6.47 -5.57 -1.21
C ASP A 183 7.03 -5.55 -2.64
N VAL A 184 8.03 -4.71 -2.85
CA VAL A 184 8.64 -4.44 -4.16
C VAL A 184 10.10 -4.82 -4.13
N ASN A 185 10.54 -5.54 -5.14
CA ASN A 185 11.96 -5.66 -5.44
C ASN A 185 12.32 -4.54 -6.42
N PRO A 186 12.97 -3.43 -5.98
CA PRO A 186 13.21 -2.27 -6.83
C PRO A 186 14.05 -2.60 -8.07
N SER A 187 14.86 -3.66 -8.02
CA SER A 187 15.68 -4.12 -9.16
C SER A 187 14.86 -4.70 -10.33
N ARG A 188 13.58 -5.03 -10.11
CA ARG A 188 12.69 -5.64 -11.11
C ARG A 188 11.81 -4.64 -11.85
N THR A 189 11.75 -3.40 -11.39
CA THR A 189 10.73 -2.45 -11.85
C THR A 189 11.21 -1.60 -13.02
N ASP A 190 10.38 -1.48 -14.06
CA ASP A 190 10.58 -0.47 -15.11
C ASP A 190 10.01 0.87 -14.63
N PRO A 191 10.86 1.88 -14.33
CA PRO A 191 10.40 3.19 -13.87
C PRO A 191 9.58 3.95 -14.92
N SER A 192 9.68 3.56 -16.21
CA SER A 192 8.92 4.14 -17.31
C SER A 192 7.58 3.44 -17.55
N GLY A 193 7.28 2.36 -16.82
CA GLY A 193 6.05 1.59 -16.95
C GLY A 193 4.85 2.20 -16.23
N CYS A 194 3.74 1.44 -16.21
CA CYS A 194 2.57 1.77 -15.39
C CYS A 194 2.68 1.26 -13.95
N TRP A 195 3.64 0.37 -13.68
CA TRP A 195 3.92 -0.26 -12.40
C TRP A 195 4.95 0.54 -11.59
N ASN A 196 4.73 1.85 -11.50
CA ASN A 196 5.68 2.79 -10.92
C ASN A 196 5.20 3.45 -9.63
N GLY A 197 4.08 2.97 -9.05
CA GLY A 197 3.49 3.55 -7.85
C GLY A 197 4.41 3.55 -6.62
N HIS A 198 5.44 2.72 -6.61
CA HIS A 198 6.47 2.66 -5.56
C HIS A 198 7.47 3.84 -5.60
N LEU A 199 7.48 4.63 -6.68
CA LEU A 199 8.36 5.81 -6.84
C LEU A 199 7.72 7.11 -6.34
N VAL A 200 6.51 7.05 -5.77
CA VAL A 200 5.85 8.22 -5.21
C VAL A 200 6.38 8.47 -3.81
N ASN A 201 7.01 9.62 -3.60
CA ASN A 201 7.54 10.01 -2.31
C ASN A 201 6.46 10.50 -1.33
N ASP A 202 6.78 10.51 -0.04
CA ASP A 202 5.97 11.23 0.94
C ASP A 202 6.06 12.75 0.70
N GLY A 203 4.96 13.45 0.94
CA GLY A 203 4.92 14.91 0.95
C GLY A 203 5.68 15.55 2.11
N ALA A 204 5.98 14.83 3.19
CA ALA A 204 6.73 15.35 4.33
C ALA A 204 7.52 14.25 5.06
N THR A 205 8.35 14.65 6.03
CA THR A 205 9.00 13.77 7.00
C THR A 205 8.73 14.30 8.42
N VAL A 206 8.87 13.45 9.43
CA VAL A 206 8.85 13.88 10.83
C VAL A 206 10.23 14.43 11.20
N SER A 207 10.29 15.62 11.80
CA SER A 207 11.56 16.27 12.17
C SER A 207 12.06 15.89 13.56
N GLU A 208 11.17 15.50 14.46
CA GLU A 208 11.49 15.14 15.85
C GLU A 208 10.46 14.15 16.40
N ASN A 209 10.91 13.31 17.35
CA ASN A 209 10.07 12.37 18.08
C ASN A 209 9.22 13.11 19.14
N SER A 210 8.22 13.87 18.70
CA SER A 210 7.31 14.63 19.57
C SER A 210 5.90 14.67 18.96
N GLU A 211 4.89 14.98 19.80
CA GLU A 211 3.53 15.23 19.32
C GLU A 211 3.51 16.34 18.27
N GLN A 212 4.21 17.45 18.52
CA GLN A 212 4.28 18.58 17.61
C GLN A 212 4.92 18.18 16.27
N GLY A 213 6.00 17.39 16.29
CA GLY A 213 6.65 16.87 15.09
C GLY A 213 5.71 16.01 14.24
N MET A 214 4.87 15.18 14.88
CA MET A 214 3.85 14.40 14.17
C MET A 214 2.72 15.27 13.59
N LEU A 215 2.26 16.29 14.32
CA LEU A 215 1.24 17.23 13.84
C LEU A 215 1.74 18.10 12.68
N ASP A 216 2.99 18.57 12.77
CA ASP A 216 3.66 19.34 11.72
C ASP A 216 3.83 18.50 10.46
N TYR A 217 4.21 17.23 10.62
CA TYR A 217 4.25 16.25 9.53
C TYR A 217 2.90 16.16 8.79
N TYR A 218 1.79 15.91 9.50
CA TYR A 218 0.49 15.77 8.85
C TYR A 218 0.06 17.06 8.15
N THR A 219 0.33 18.21 8.77
CA THR A 219 0.04 19.52 8.18
C THR A 219 0.82 19.73 6.88
N ALA A 220 2.12 19.43 6.87
CA ALA A 220 2.98 19.55 5.71
C ALA A 220 2.63 18.53 4.61
N SER A 221 2.42 17.27 4.98
CA SER A 221 2.06 16.19 4.06
C SER A 221 0.70 16.49 3.40
N GLN A 222 -0.32 16.90 4.15
CA GLN A 222 -1.63 17.28 3.60
C GLN A 222 -1.54 18.41 2.57
N ARG A 223 -0.65 19.39 2.78
CA ARG A 223 -0.43 20.49 1.84
C ARG A 223 0.18 20.01 0.52
N ARG A 224 1.15 19.10 0.59
CA ARG A 224 1.95 18.65 -0.57
C ARG A 224 1.30 17.49 -1.30
N LYS A 225 0.84 16.46 -0.60
CA LYS A 225 0.27 15.23 -1.16
C LYS A 225 -0.80 15.51 -2.20
N ASN A 226 -0.73 14.80 -3.32
CA ASN A 226 -1.60 15.00 -4.47
C ASN A 226 -2.07 13.68 -5.10
N CYS A 227 -1.67 12.56 -4.52
CA CYS A 227 -2.13 11.22 -4.89
C CYS A 227 -2.16 10.30 -3.67
N VAL A 228 -2.75 9.13 -3.85
CA VAL A 228 -2.89 8.09 -2.82
C VAL A 228 -2.99 6.72 -3.48
N HIS A 229 -2.50 5.68 -2.82
CA HIS A 229 -2.72 4.29 -3.23
C HIS A 229 -4.07 3.81 -2.72
N ILE A 230 -4.85 3.15 -3.58
CA ILE A 230 -6.17 2.62 -3.24
C ILE A 230 -6.30 1.17 -3.73
N PRO A 231 -7.16 0.36 -3.07
CA PRO A 231 -7.66 -0.87 -3.66
C PRO A 231 -8.27 -0.64 -5.03
N PHE A 232 -7.90 -1.47 -6.01
CA PHE A 232 -8.44 -1.37 -7.37
C PHE A 232 -8.64 -2.77 -7.96
N GLY A 233 -9.88 -3.25 -8.00
CA GLY A 233 -10.20 -4.62 -8.45
C GLY A 233 -9.87 -5.69 -7.39
N PRO A 234 -9.32 -6.85 -7.79
CA PRO A 234 -9.07 -7.98 -6.89
C PRO A 234 -7.83 -7.75 -6.02
N SER A 235 -7.74 -8.45 -4.89
CA SER A 235 -6.55 -8.40 -4.02
C SER A 235 -5.38 -9.13 -4.70
N PRO A 236 -4.14 -8.60 -4.67
CA PRO A 236 -3.66 -7.45 -3.88
C PRO A 236 -3.56 -6.14 -4.67
N LEU A 237 -4.19 -6.00 -5.83
CA LEU A 237 -3.96 -4.89 -6.74
C LEU A 237 -4.28 -3.52 -6.11
N LEU A 238 -3.32 -2.59 -6.23
CA LEU A 238 -3.44 -1.21 -5.79
C LEU A 238 -3.15 -0.23 -6.92
N ALA A 239 -4.04 0.74 -7.10
CA ALA A 239 -3.88 1.84 -8.03
C ALA A 239 -3.40 3.11 -7.33
N LEU A 240 -2.54 3.87 -8.00
CA LEU A 240 -2.15 5.21 -7.61
C LEU A 240 -3.12 6.21 -8.25
N VAL A 241 -3.85 6.96 -7.41
CA VAL A 241 -4.91 7.88 -7.86
C VAL A 241 -4.63 9.29 -7.37
N THR A 242 -4.78 10.26 -8.26
CA THR A 242 -4.66 11.69 -7.91
C THR A 242 -5.81 12.17 -7.03
N THR A 243 -5.51 12.80 -5.90
CA THR A 243 -6.50 13.31 -4.92
C THR A 243 -6.86 14.79 -5.16
N LYS A 244 -6.04 15.48 -5.97
CA LYS A 244 -6.28 16.85 -6.47
C LYS A 244 -5.80 16.98 -7.92
N LYS A 245 -6.05 18.13 -8.52
CA LYS A 245 -5.52 18.47 -9.84
C LYS A 245 -3.99 18.60 -9.74
N VAL A 246 -3.26 18.05 -10.71
CA VAL A 246 -1.78 18.12 -10.77
C VAL A 246 -1.38 18.83 -12.05
N LYS A 247 -0.54 19.85 -11.94
CA LYS A 247 -0.05 20.61 -13.11
C LYS A 247 1.15 19.90 -13.73
N LYS A 248 1.39 20.19 -15.00
CA LYS A 248 2.63 19.75 -15.68
C LYS A 248 3.85 20.22 -14.89
N GLY A 249 4.78 19.30 -14.66
CA GLY A 249 6.04 19.52 -13.93
C GLY A 249 5.92 19.36 -12.41
N GLU A 250 4.72 19.22 -11.84
CA GLU A 250 4.57 18.94 -10.41
C GLU A 250 4.94 17.49 -10.10
N GLU A 251 5.69 17.29 -9.01
CA GLU A 251 5.97 15.97 -8.46
C GLU A 251 4.72 15.41 -7.75
N LEU A 252 4.55 14.10 -7.84
CA LEU A 252 3.50 13.35 -7.19
C LEU A 252 3.95 12.93 -5.79
N PHE A 253 3.11 13.21 -4.81
CA PHE A 253 3.36 12.92 -3.40
C PHE A 253 2.16 12.19 -2.78
N THR A 254 2.46 11.23 -1.91
CA THR A 254 1.50 10.54 -1.03
C THR A 254 1.81 10.87 0.43
N THR A 255 1.19 10.17 1.37
CA THR A 255 1.51 10.21 2.81
C THR A 255 1.83 8.78 3.26
N TYR A 256 3.02 8.56 3.83
CA TYR A 256 3.41 7.25 4.39
C TYR A 256 2.90 7.05 5.82
N GLY A 257 2.58 8.15 6.51
CA GLY A 257 2.23 8.17 7.93
C GLY A 257 3.41 8.62 8.79
N CYS A 258 3.12 9.27 9.91
CA CYS A 258 4.17 9.80 10.78
C CYS A 258 5.03 8.69 11.40
N LEU A 259 4.44 7.52 11.70
CA LEU A 259 5.13 6.40 12.33
C LEU A 259 6.28 5.87 11.46
N TYR A 260 6.10 5.83 10.14
CA TYR A 260 7.16 5.45 9.19
C TYR A 260 8.41 6.34 9.37
N TRP A 261 8.22 7.65 9.54
CA TRP A 261 9.36 8.58 9.68
C TRP A 261 9.92 8.62 11.10
N LEU A 262 9.14 8.26 12.12
CA LEU A 262 9.62 8.22 13.50
C LEU A 262 10.78 7.24 13.67
N GLU A 263 10.76 6.11 12.95
CA GLU A 263 11.87 5.15 12.94
C GLU A 263 13.21 5.78 12.54
N THR A 264 13.19 6.87 11.76
CA THR A 264 14.39 7.57 11.30
C THR A 264 14.93 8.61 12.27
N VAL A 265 14.11 9.05 13.24
CA VAL A 265 14.46 10.13 14.19
C VAL A 265 14.57 9.68 15.64
N ILE A 266 13.98 8.53 15.99
CA ILE A 266 14.05 7.95 17.33
C ILE A 266 15.48 7.51 17.65
N LYS A 267 15.98 7.91 18.81
CA LYS A 267 17.31 7.48 19.28
C LYS A 267 17.24 6.11 19.94
N ARG A 268 18.37 5.41 19.95
CA ARG A 268 18.48 4.12 20.64
C ARG A 268 18.12 4.27 22.13
N GLY A 269 17.11 3.52 22.57
CA GLY A 269 16.62 3.53 23.95
C GLY A 269 15.55 4.59 24.23
N GLU A 270 15.14 5.36 23.23
CA GLU A 270 14.03 6.29 23.31
C GLU A 270 12.72 5.59 22.93
N GLU A 271 11.64 5.93 23.64
CA GLU A 271 10.30 5.45 23.30
C GLU A 271 9.66 6.36 22.24
N VAL A 272 8.85 5.78 21.36
CA VAL A 272 8.07 6.52 20.37
C VAL A 272 7.14 7.48 21.12
N ALA A 273 7.10 8.75 20.71
CA ALA A 273 6.17 9.71 21.28
C ALA A 273 4.72 9.22 21.11
N ASP A 274 3.90 9.40 22.15
CA ASP A 274 2.51 8.95 22.13
C ASP A 274 1.72 9.62 21.00
N ALA A 275 1.04 8.80 20.20
CA ALA A 275 0.07 9.28 19.22
C ALA A 275 -1.20 9.74 19.95
N THR A 276 -1.19 10.99 20.41
CA THR A 276 -2.31 11.62 21.11
C THR A 276 -3.59 11.65 20.28
N GLU A 277 -4.73 11.97 20.89
CA GLU A 277 -6.01 12.12 20.17
C GLU A 277 -5.91 13.13 19.02
N ALA A 278 -5.11 14.18 19.16
CA ALA A 278 -4.90 15.18 18.12
C ALA A 278 -4.15 14.60 16.91
N VAL A 279 -3.10 13.81 17.15
CA VAL A 279 -2.33 13.11 16.10
C VAL A 279 -3.22 12.08 15.40
N GLN A 280 -3.97 11.28 16.16
CA GLN A 280 -4.91 10.31 15.60
C GLN A 280 -6.00 10.96 14.76
N LEU A 281 -6.51 12.12 15.17
CA LEU A 281 -7.48 12.88 14.39
C LEU A 281 -6.88 13.30 13.04
N LYS A 282 -5.65 13.82 13.03
CA LYS A 282 -4.95 14.20 11.78
C LYS A 282 -4.65 13.00 10.87
N ALA A 283 -4.31 11.86 11.46
CA ALA A 283 -4.15 10.61 10.73
C ALA A 283 -5.47 10.19 10.05
N ARG A 284 -6.59 10.23 10.77
CA ARG A 284 -7.93 9.93 10.21
C ARG A 284 -8.35 10.90 9.10
N GLU A 285 -8.13 12.20 9.29
CA GLU A 285 -8.38 13.21 8.26
C GLU A 285 -7.58 12.92 6.99
N THR A 286 -6.32 12.51 7.15
CA THR A 286 -5.44 12.13 6.04
C THR A 286 -5.93 10.86 5.34
N ALA A 287 -6.36 9.85 6.10
CA ALA A 287 -6.91 8.60 5.58
C ALA A 287 -8.23 8.80 4.80
N GLN A 288 -8.97 9.88 5.06
CA GLN A 288 -10.19 10.21 4.30
C GLN A 288 -9.92 10.42 2.80
N ASP A 289 -8.70 10.76 2.42
CA ASP A 289 -8.31 10.88 1.02
C ASP A 289 -8.26 9.53 0.29
N ILE A 290 -8.01 8.42 1.01
CA ILE A 290 -8.12 7.06 0.46
C ILE A 290 -9.56 6.79 0.02
N PHE A 291 -10.53 7.01 0.91
CA PHE A 291 -11.95 6.81 0.59
C PHE A 291 -12.43 7.73 -0.53
N THR A 292 -11.95 8.98 -0.53
CA THR A 292 -12.25 9.94 -1.61
C THR A 292 -11.66 9.46 -2.94
N GLY A 293 -10.40 9.00 -2.94
CA GLY A 293 -9.73 8.42 -4.09
C GLY A 293 -10.46 7.20 -4.63
N MET A 294 -10.85 6.26 -3.76
CA MET A 294 -11.62 5.07 -4.10
C MET A 294 -12.94 5.43 -4.79
N ARG A 295 -13.73 6.33 -4.21
CA ARG A 295 -14.99 6.77 -4.80
C ARG A 295 -14.81 7.43 -6.16
N CYS A 296 -13.80 8.29 -6.31
CA CYS A 296 -13.50 8.91 -7.60
C CYS A 296 -13.09 7.87 -8.64
N ALA A 297 -12.22 6.94 -8.27
CA ALA A 297 -11.74 5.89 -9.17
C ALA A 297 -12.88 4.94 -9.58
N GLN A 298 -13.72 4.51 -8.65
CA GLN A 298 -14.90 3.69 -8.95
C GLN A 298 -15.84 4.39 -9.94
N ALA A 299 -16.11 5.68 -9.74
CA ALA A 299 -17.00 6.41 -10.65
C ALA A 299 -16.41 6.62 -12.06
N MET A 300 -15.08 6.77 -12.16
CA MET A 300 -14.40 7.06 -13.44
C MET A 300 -13.92 5.82 -14.18
N TYR A 301 -13.68 4.72 -13.46
CA TYR A 301 -13.01 3.53 -13.97
C TYR A 301 -13.75 2.22 -13.67
N ALA A 302 -15.08 2.27 -13.44
CA ALA A 302 -15.90 1.09 -13.16
C ALA A 302 -15.71 -0.02 -14.21
N ASP A 303 -15.79 0.33 -15.49
CA ASP A 303 -15.65 -0.64 -16.59
C ASP A 303 -14.25 -1.29 -16.60
N GLN A 304 -13.21 -0.49 -16.34
CA GLN A 304 -11.83 -0.98 -16.28
C GLN A 304 -11.59 -1.86 -15.04
N GLN A 305 -12.22 -1.54 -13.91
CA GLN A 305 -12.17 -2.40 -12.72
C GLN A 305 -12.84 -3.75 -13.00
N ALA A 306 -13.99 -3.75 -13.68
CA ALA A 306 -14.68 -4.98 -14.06
C ALA A 306 -13.85 -5.83 -15.04
N GLU A 307 -13.22 -5.20 -16.05
CA GLU A 307 -12.34 -5.89 -16.99
C GLU A 307 -11.12 -6.52 -16.30
N ILE A 308 -10.50 -5.81 -15.35
CA ILE A 308 -9.40 -6.37 -14.55
C ILE A 308 -9.88 -7.52 -13.68
N GLU A 309 -11.03 -7.38 -13.01
CA GLU A 309 -11.59 -8.43 -12.16
C GLU A 309 -11.85 -9.72 -12.94
N GLU A 310 -12.45 -9.60 -14.14
CA GLU A 310 -12.67 -10.72 -15.04
C GLU A 310 -11.34 -11.35 -15.49
N THR A 311 -10.40 -10.51 -15.94
CA THR A 311 -9.07 -10.96 -16.41
C THR A 311 -8.31 -11.70 -15.31
N PHE A 312 -8.27 -11.14 -14.10
CA PHE A 312 -7.58 -11.71 -12.95
C PHE A 312 -8.22 -13.02 -12.46
N SER A 313 -9.53 -13.17 -12.65
CA SER A 313 -10.26 -14.40 -12.30
C SER A 313 -10.02 -15.54 -13.30
N GLN A 314 -9.67 -15.21 -14.55
CA GLN A 314 -9.36 -16.18 -15.61
C GLN A 314 -7.91 -16.68 -15.58
N MET A 315 -7.04 -16.00 -14.81
CA MET A 315 -5.65 -16.41 -14.54
C MET A 315 -5.58 -17.42 -13.40
#